data_AF-A0A7C7SS24-F1
#
_entry.id   AF-A0A7C7SS24-F1
#
_cell.length_a   1.000
_cell.length_b   1.000
_cell.length_c   1.000
_cell.angle_alpha   90.00
_cell.angle_beta   90.00
_cell.angle_gamma   90.00
#
_symmetry.space_group_name_H-M   'P 1'
#
loop_
_entity.id
_entity.type
_entity.pdbx_description
1 polymer ?
#
loop_
_entity_poly.entity_id
_entity_poly.type
_entity_poly.pdbx_seq_one_letter_code
_entity_poly.pdbx_strand_id
1 'polypeptide(L)'
;MSDEARAQFLEMTRSIEQAMQKKVKAPSRFVARELLLALGELALAERVGEVEAELAALRVRLEPVAEDWKKALGQEMELSCTEHVQAIDPRYLDHPRYDFDYTVQARQRLEMRFNALDLLGVDADEVLLAQVARADAILEPYLQRKDGQTGSN
;
A
#
# COMPACT_ATOMS: atom_id res chain seq x y z
N MET A 1 -13.43 -11.05 -0.58
CA MET A 1 -12.06 -10.74 -0.10
C MET A 1 -11.33 -12.07 -0.10
N SER A 2 -10.44 -12.27 -1.08
CA SER A 2 -10.23 -13.58 -1.71
C SER A 2 -9.03 -14.35 -1.16
N ASP A 3 -9.08 -15.68 -1.28
CA ASP A 3 -7.91 -16.57 -1.12
C ASP A 3 -6.75 -16.20 -2.05
N GLU A 4 -7.01 -15.35 -3.04
CA GLU A 4 -6.04 -14.76 -3.96
C GLU A 4 -5.00 -13.88 -3.25
N ALA A 5 -5.40 -13.01 -2.30
CA ALA A 5 -4.45 -12.15 -1.59
C ALA A 5 -3.44 -12.97 -0.78
N ARG A 6 -3.94 -14.03 -0.12
CA ARG A 6 -3.11 -15.01 0.57
C ARG A 6 -2.19 -15.74 -0.40
N ALA A 7 -2.74 -16.27 -1.50
CA ALA A 7 -1.95 -16.97 -2.52
C ALA A 7 -0.86 -16.08 -3.11
N GLN A 8 -1.19 -14.82 -3.43
CA GLN A 8 -0.28 -13.82 -3.96
C GLN A 8 0.82 -13.48 -2.95
N PHE A 9 0.49 -13.27 -1.67
CA PHE A 9 1.50 -13.07 -0.63
C PHE A 9 2.47 -14.26 -0.54
N LEU A 10 1.95 -15.49 -0.51
CA LEU A 10 2.76 -16.70 -0.45
C LEU A 10 3.63 -16.90 -1.71
N GLU A 11 3.10 -16.58 -2.90
CA GLU A 11 3.87 -16.59 -4.13
C GLU A 11 4.99 -15.55 -4.11
N MET A 12 4.70 -14.33 -3.65
CA MET A 12 5.67 -13.26 -3.56
C MET A 12 6.80 -13.56 -2.58
N THR A 13 6.48 -14.09 -1.39
CA THR A 13 7.52 -14.51 -0.43
C THR A 13 8.45 -15.57 -1.01
N ARG A 14 7.91 -16.54 -1.76
CA ARG A 14 8.69 -17.57 -2.46
C ARG A 14 9.55 -16.97 -3.58
N SER A 15 9.01 -16.04 -4.36
CA SER A 15 9.74 -15.34 -5.43
C SER A 15 10.93 -14.55 -4.87
N ILE A 16 10.73 -13.82 -3.77
CA ILE A 16 11.78 -13.10 -3.05
C ILE A 16 12.86 -14.07 -2.57
N GLU A 17 12.47 -15.18 -1.95
CA GLU A 17 13.41 -16.20 -1.47
C GLU A 17 14.27 -16.77 -2.61
N GLN A 18 13.66 -17.09 -3.75
CA GLN A 18 14.39 -17.58 -4.93
C GLN A 18 15.35 -16.52 -5.51
N ALA A 19 14.94 -15.25 -5.54
CA ALA A 19 15.79 -14.15 -6.00
C ALA A 19 17.01 -13.98 -5.09
N MET A 20 16.82 -14.07 -3.77
CA MET A 20 17.88 -13.99 -2.78
C MET A 20 18.87 -15.15 -2.89
N GLN A 21 18.38 -16.39 -3.05
CA GLN A 21 19.24 -17.58 -3.25
C GLN A 21 20.11 -17.48 -4.49
N LYS A 22 19.56 -16.91 -5.57
CA LYS A 22 20.27 -16.67 -6.84
C LYS A 22 21.24 -15.48 -6.78
N LYS A 23 21.38 -14.81 -5.62
CA LYS A 23 22.15 -13.56 -5.44
C LYS A 23 21.78 -12.51 -6.49
N VAL A 24 20.49 -12.43 -6.83
CA VAL A 24 19.97 -11.49 -7.81
C VAL A 24 20.08 -10.07 -7.24
N LYS A 25 20.11 -9.10 -8.16
CA LYS A 25 20.10 -7.65 -7.91
C LYS A 25 19.11 -7.27 -6.81
N ALA A 26 19.43 -6.21 -6.07
CA ALA A 26 18.60 -5.60 -5.03
C ALA A 26 17.10 -5.51 -5.42
N PRO A 27 16.17 -5.66 -4.45
CA PRO A 27 14.74 -5.56 -4.69
C PRO A 27 14.38 -4.26 -5.41
N SER A 28 13.42 -4.34 -6.32
CA SER A 28 12.89 -3.17 -7.02
C SER A 28 11.62 -2.67 -6.33
N ARG A 29 11.28 -1.39 -6.55
CA ARG A 29 9.99 -0.82 -6.11
C ARG A 29 8.77 -1.62 -6.59
N PHE A 30 8.86 -2.31 -7.74
CA PHE A 30 7.77 -3.12 -8.26
C PHE A 30 7.53 -4.37 -7.41
N VAL A 31 8.59 -5.03 -6.97
CA VAL A 31 8.49 -6.18 -6.04
C VAL A 31 7.98 -5.70 -4.67
N ALA A 32 8.46 -4.53 -4.21
CA ALA A 32 7.96 -3.92 -2.98
C ALA A 32 6.46 -3.61 -3.07
N ARG A 33 5.98 -3.06 -4.19
CA ARG A 33 4.56 -2.80 -4.44
C ARG A 33 3.71 -4.05 -4.30
N GLU A 34 4.07 -5.13 -4.99
CA GLU A 34 3.28 -6.38 -4.98
C GLU A 34 3.20 -6.97 -3.58
N LEU A 35 4.34 -6.98 -2.86
CA LEU A 35 4.37 -7.42 -1.46
C LEU A 35 3.47 -6.56 -0.55
N LEU A 36 3.60 -5.23 -0.65
CA LEU A 36 2.83 -4.29 0.19
C LEU A 36 1.33 -4.38 -0.09
N LEU A 37 0.92 -4.52 -1.35
CA LEU A 37 -0.49 -4.65 -1.71
C LEU A 37 -1.09 -5.96 -1.20
N ALA A 38 -0.41 -7.09 -1.44
CA ALA A 38 -0.91 -8.39 -1.00
C ALA A 38 -1.00 -8.49 0.53
N LEU A 39 0.04 -8.02 1.24
CA LEU A 39 0.04 -8.00 2.70
C LEU A 39 -0.98 -7.00 3.27
N GLY A 40 -1.09 -5.83 2.66
CA GLY A 40 -2.02 -4.78 3.06
C GLY A 40 -3.48 -5.18 2.87
N GLU A 41 -3.80 -5.94 1.82
CA GLU A 41 -5.13 -6.50 1.62
C GLU A 41 -5.47 -7.52 2.72
N LEU A 42 -4.53 -8.39 3.10
CA LEU A 42 -4.71 -9.30 4.24
C LEU A 42 -4.90 -8.54 5.56
N ALA A 43 -4.19 -7.42 5.74
CA ALA A 43 -4.32 -6.56 6.91
C ALA A 43 -5.71 -5.93 7.01
N LEU A 44 -6.19 -5.31 5.93
CA LEU A 44 -7.53 -4.72 5.89
C LEU A 44 -8.65 -5.76 6.02
N ALA A 45 -8.39 -7.00 5.62
CA ALA A 45 -9.31 -8.11 5.78
C ALA A 45 -9.28 -8.73 7.19
N GLU A 46 -8.41 -8.28 8.10
CA GLU A 46 -8.15 -8.88 9.42
C GLU A 46 -7.68 -10.36 9.33
N ARG A 47 -6.99 -10.72 8.23
CA ARG A 47 -6.55 -12.10 7.91
C ARG A 47 -5.04 -12.33 8.04
N VAL A 48 -4.32 -11.40 8.66
CA VAL A 48 -2.85 -11.51 8.84
C VAL A 48 -2.45 -12.79 9.57
N GLY A 49 -3.28 -13.26 10.51
CA GLY A 49 -3.06 -14.51 11.25
C GLY A 49 -2.93 -15.75 10.36
N GLU A 50 -3.46 -15.72 9.13
CA GLU A 50 -3.35 -16.83 8.17
C GLU A 50 -1.98 -16.97 7.51
N VAL A 51 -1.13 -15.94 7.63
CA VAL A 51 0.21 -15.87 7.03
C VAL A 51 1.28 -15.44 8.05
N GLU A 52 0.98 -15.50 9.34
CA GLU A 52 1.86 -14.99 10.40
C GLU A 52 3.22 -15.70 10.40
N ALA A 53 3.23 -17.02 10.21
CA ALA A 53 4.45 -17.81 10.14
C ALA A 53 5.32 -17.40 8.94
N GLU A 54 4.71 -17.22 7.77
CA GLU A 54 5.40 -16.79 6.55
C GLU A 54 5.88 -15.35 6.64
N LEU A 55 5.12 -14.45 7.26
CA LEU A 55 5.52 -13.07 7.53
C LEU A 55 6.73 -13.02 8.49
N ALA A 56 6.69 -13.77 9.59
CA ALA A 56 7.82 -13.87 10.52
C ALA A 56 9.07 -14.41 9.82
N ALA A 57 8.92 -15.45 9.01
CA ALA A 57 10.01 -16.01 8.24
C ALA A 57 10.52 -15.04 7.15
N LEU A 58 9.64 -14.26 6.52
CA LEU A 58 10.02 -13.22 5.57
C LEU A 58 10.90 -12.17 6.25
N ARG A 59 10.48 -11.62 7.40
CA ARG A 59 11.27 -10.61 8.14
C ARG A 59 12.70 -11.09 8.41
N VAL A 60 12.86 -12.33 8.89
CA VAL A 60 14.19 -12.94 9.10
C VAL A 60 15.00 -13.03 7.81
N ARG A 61 14.36 -13.38 6.69
CA ARG A 61 15.05 -13.44 5.39
C ARG A 61 15.45 -12.07 4.88
N LEU A 62 14.69 -11.02 5.15
CA LEU A 62 14.99 -9.67 4.68
C LEU A 62 16.17 -9.03 5.44
N GLU A 63 16.45 -9.47 6.66
CA GLU A 63 17.50 -8.90 7.53
C GLU A 63 18.86 -8.69 6.85
N PRO A 64 19.44 -9.65 6.09
CA PRO A 64 20.75 -9.47 5.47
C PRO A 64 20.79 -8.41 4.35
N VAL A 65 19.62 -8.01 3.84
CA VAL A 65 19.45 -7.03 2.76
C VAL A 65 18.47 -5.92 3.17
N ALA A 66 18.36 -5.66 4.48
CA ALA A 66 17.33 -4.77 5.04
C ALA A 66 17.40 -3.35 4.43
N GLU A 67 18.60 -2.82 4.19
CA GLU A 67 18.77 -1.47 3.64
C GLU A 67 18.31 -1.35 2.17
N ASP A 68 18.58 -2.37 1.35
CA ASP A 68 18.08 -2.39 -0.03
C ASP A 68 16.55 -2.49 -0.07
N TRP A 69 15.96 -3.25 0.85
CA TRP A 69 14.51 -3.34 1.02
C TRP A 69 13.89 -2.04 1.51
N LYS A 70 14.46 -1.41 2.54
CA LYS A 70 14.01 -0.09 3.01
C LYS A 70 14.02 0.93 1.89
N LYS A 71 15.05 0.91 1.04
CA LYS A 71 15.12 1.78 -0.14
C LYS A 71 14.01 1.47 -1.15
N ALA A 72 13.78 0.21 -1.47
CA ALA A 72 12.73 -0.17 -2.43
C ALA A 72 11.32 0.16 -1.91
N LEU A 73 11.07 -0.08 -0.61
CA LEU A 73 9.83 0.29 0.08
C LEU A 73 9.65 1.81 0.10
N GLY A 74 10.67 2.57 0.49
CA GLY A 74 10.65 4.03 0.50
C GLY A 74 10.35 4.62 -0.87
N GLN A 75 10.94 4.09 -1.95
CA GLN A 75 10.65 4.53 -3.32
C GLN A 75 9.20 4.29 -3.75
N GLU A 76 8.61 3.16 -3.35
CA GLU A 76 7.19 2.88 -3.64
C GLU A 76 6.27 3.78 -2.80
N MET A 77 6.61 4.06 -1.55
CA MET A 77 5.85 4.98 -0.70
C MET A 77 5.91 6.41 -1.20
N GLU A 78 7.08 6.91 -1.55
CA GLU A 78 7.26 8.26 -2.10
C GLU A 78 6.40 8.45 -3.35
N LEU A 79 6.45 7.48 -4.28
CA LEU A 79 5.64 7.52 -5.50
C LEU A 79 4.15 7.51 -5.18
N SER A 80 3.67 6.52 -4.41
CA SER A 80 2.23 6.35 -4.16
C SER A 80 1.63 7.49 -3.32
N CYS A 81 2.38 8.04 -2.36
CA CYS A 81 1.96 9.23 -1.61
C CYS A 81 1.90 10.46 -2.53
N THR A 82 2.91 10.65 -3.38
CA THR A 82 2.94 11.78 -4.33
C THR A 82 1.78 11.70 -5.32
N GLU A 83 1.51 10.51 -5.86
CA GLU A 83 0.37 10.27 -6.77
C GLU A 83 -0.96 10.62 -6.10
N HIS A 84 -1.17 10.17 -4.84
CA HIS A 84 -2.37 10.52 -4.08
C HIS A 84 -2.50 12.02 -3.88
N VAL A 85 -1.46 12.67 -3.36
CA VAL A 85 -1.45 14.12 -3.09
C VAL A 85 -1.74 14.93 -4.36
N GLN A 86 -1.17 14.53 -5.50
CA GLN A 86 -1.41 15.20 -6.78
C GLN A 86 -2.81 14.94 -7.35
N ALA A 87 -3.40 13.78 -7.07
CA ALA A 87 -4.76 13.48 -7.50
C ALA A 87 -5.80 14.34 -6.77
N ILE A 88 -5.52 14.74 -5.52
CA ILE A 88 -6.43 15.56 -4.71
C ILE A 88 -6.30 17.06 -5.07
N ASP A 89 -7.02 17.47 -6.11
CA ASP A 89 -7.18 18.88 -6.48
C ASP A 89 -8.66 19.30 -6.38
N PRO A 90 -9.02 20.22 -5.45
CA PRO A 90 -10.39 20.69 -5.26
C PRO A 90 -11.11 21.16 -6.52
N ARG A 91 -10.34 21.65 -7.51
CA ARG A 91 -10.87 22.16 -8.79
C ARG A 91 -11.44 21.05 -9.67
N TYR A 92 -10.96 19.82 -9.49
CA TYR A 92 -11.31 18.67 -10.33
C TYR A 92 -12.16 17.63 -9.60
N LEU A 93 -12.14 17.57 -8.27
CA LEU A 93 -12.86 16.53 -7.50
C LEU A 93 -14.38 16.50 -7.75
N ASP A 94 -15.01 17.64 -8.07
CA ASP A 94 -16.45 17.71 -8.44
C ASP A 94 -16.69 17.71 -9.96
N HIS A 95 -15.63 17.62 -10.77
CA HIS A 95 -15.75 17.71 -12.22
C HIS A 95 -16.41 16.43 -12.78
N PRO A 96 -17.42 16.52 -13.68
CA PRO A 96 -18.19 15.35 -14.15
C PRO A 96 -17.38 14.28 -14.88
N ARG A 97 -16.19 14.65 -15.39
CA ARG A 97 -15.27 13.75 -16.10
C ARG A 97 -14.08 13.29 -15.24
N TYR A 98 -14.01 13.76 -14.00
CA TYR A 98 -12.97 13.32 -13.08
C TYR A 98 -13.34 11.95 -12.53
N ASP A 99 -12.39 11.03 -12.54
CA ASP A 99 -12.57 9.69 -12.02
C ASP A 99 -12.38 9.70 -10.50
N PHE A 100 -13.45 10.08 -9.80
CA PHE A 100 -13.47 10.15 -8.34
C PHE A 100 -13.31 8.76 -7.72
N ASP A 101 -13.95 7.73 -8.28
CA ASP A 101 -13.88 6.37 -7.77
C ASP A 101 -12.45 5.82 -7.84
N TYR A 102 -11.72 6.11 -8.93
CA TYR A 102 -10.30 5.77 -9.04
C TYR A 102 -9.47 6.41 -7.92
N THR A 103 -9.77 7.66 -7.55
CA THR A 103 -9.08 8.40 -6.49
C THR A 103 -9.32 7.79 -5.13
N VAL A 104 -10.56 7.41 -4.82
CA VAL A 104 -10.91 6.70 -3.58
C VAL A 104 -10.21 5.34 -3.51
N GLN A 105 -10.24 4.56 -4.60
CA GLN A 105 -9.53 3.28 -4.65
C GLN A 105 -8.00 3.45 -4.52
N ALA A 106 -7.43 4.52 -5.08
CA ALA A 106 -6.01 4.84 -4.91
C ALA A 106 -5.68 5.08 -3.43
N ARG A 107 -6.55 5.80 -2.71
CA ARG A 107 -6.40 6.01 -1.26
C ARG A 107 -6.50 4.72 -0.45
N GLN A 108 -7.40 3.82 -0.80
CA GLN A 108 -7.49 2.50 -0.15
C GLN A 108 -6.21 1.67 -0.38
N ARG A 109 -5.69 1.67 -1.62
CA ARG A 109 -4.41 1.00 -1.92
C ARG A 109 -3.23 1.65 -1.18
N LEU A 110 -3.27 2.95 -0.91
CA LEU A 110 -2.25 3.61 -0.10
C LEU A 110 -2.34 3.18 1.37
N GLU A 111 -3.56 3.00 1.91
CA GLU A 111 -3.77 2.44 3.25
C GLU A 111 -3.22 1.02 3.39
N MET A 112 -3.48 0.17 2.39
CA MET A 112 -2.91 -1.19 2.33
C MET A 112 -1.38 -1.15 2.50
N ARG A 113 -0.71 -0.21 1.82
CA ARG A 113 0.74 -0.07 1.91
C ARG A 113 1.19 0.35 3.32
N PHE A 114 0.53 1.32 3.94
CA PHE A 114 0.87 1.75 5.30
C PHE A 114 0.70 0.62 6.32
N ASN A 115 -0.41 -0.12 6.27
CA ASN A 115 -0.62 -1.29 7.14
C ASN A 115 0.44 -2.37 6.90
N ALA A 116 0.82 -2.61 5.65
CA ALA A 116 1.87 -3.57 5.33
C ALA A 116 3.25 -3.14 5.84
N LEU A 117 3.57 -1.83 5.87
CA LEU A 117 4.82 -1.32 6.46
C LEU A 117 4.87 -1.53 7.97
N ASP A 118 3.78 -1.24 8.68
CA ASP A 118 3.66 -1.50 10.11
C ASP A 118 3.88 -3.00 10.42
N LEU A 119 3.25 -3.86 9.62
CA LEU A 119 3.48 -5.31 9.67
C LEU A 119 4.89 -5.73 9.26
N LEU A 120 5.68 -4.91 8.58
CA LEU A 120 7.08 -5.22 8.30
C LEU A 120 8.02 -4.62 9.35
N GLY A 121 7.51 -3.82 10.29
CA GLY A 121 8.32 -3.08 11.25
C GLY A 121 9.15 -1.99 10.58
N VAL A 122 8.62 -1.38 9.52
CA VAL A 122 9.26 -0.30 8.76
C VAL A 122 8.48 0.98 8.97
N ASP A 123 9.13 1.98 9.56
CA ASP A 123 8.52 3.28 9.77
C ASP A 123 8.29 4.00 8.43
N ALA A 124 7.11 4.58 8.28
CA ALA A 124 6.80 5.48 7.17
C ALA A 124 7.43 6.87 7.42
N ASP A 125 7.80 7.56 6.35
CA ASP A 125 8.33 8.92 6.42
C ASP A 125 7.26 9.90 6.93
N GLU A 126 7.55 10.60 8.03
CA GLU A 126 6.65 11.56 8.67
C GLU A 126 6.23 12.70 7.75
N VAL A 127 7.10 13.13 6.83
CA VAL A 127 6.80 14.18 5.86
C VAL A 127 5.75 13.68 4.87
N LEU A 128 5.89 12.44 4.37
CA LEU A 128 4.90 11.82 3.49
C LEU A 128 3.56 11.63 4.21
N LEU A 129 3.58 11.15 5.47
CA LEU A 129 2.37 11.02 6.29
C LEU A 129 1.64 12.36 6.45
N ALA A 130 2.37 13.42 6.77
CA ALA A 130 1.80 14.76 6.91
C ALA A 130 1.22 15.30 5.59
N GLN A 131 1.82 14.98 4.44
CA GLN A 131 1.30 15.34 3.12
C GLN A 131 0.00 14.60 2.82
N VAL A 132 -0.04 13.28 3.05
CA VAL A 132 -1.23 12.45 2.85
C VAL A 132 -2.37 12.93 3.75
N ALA A 133 -2.11 13.20 5.02
CA ALA A 133 -3.13 13.71 5.95
C ALA A 133 -3.75 15.04 5.48
N ARG A 134 -2.96 15.95 4.89
CA ARG A 134 -3.49 17.19 4.30
C ARG A 134 -4.35 16.92 3.07
N ALA A 135 -3.94 15.99 2.21
CA ALA A 135 -4.72 15.59 1.05
C ALA A 135 -6.04 14.93 1.48
N ASP A 136 -6.02 14.04 2.47
CA ASP A 136 -7.21 13.40 3.02
C ASP A 136 -8.19 14.43 3.59
N ALA A 137 -7.71 15.45 4.29
CA ALA A 137 -8.55 16.54 4.79
C ALA A 137 -9.25 17.35 3.67
N ILE A 138 -8.66 17.42 2.49
CA ILE A 138 -9.26 18.05 1.31
C ILE A 138 -10.30 17.12 0.66
N LEU A 139 -10.02 15.81 0.61
CA LEU A 139 -10.90 14.81 0.01
C LEU A 139 -12.17 14.56 0.85
N GLU A 140 -12.07 14.62 2.17
CA GLU A 140 -13.12 14.26 3.12
C GLU A 140 -14.50 14.92 2.85
N PRO A 141 -14.62 16.24 2.60
CA PRO A 141 -15.92 16.85 2.30
C PRO A 141 -16.56 16.36 0.99
N TYR A 142 -15.78 15.80 0.06
CA TYR A 142 -16.28 15.24 -1.20
C TYR A 142 -16.82 13.83 -0.99
N LEU A 143 -16.15 13.02 -0.16
CA LEU A 143 -16.64 11.70 0.26
C LEU A 143 -18.01 11.82 0.93
N GLN A 144 -18.13 12.69 1.94
CA GLN A 144 -19.38 12.91 2.68
C GLN A 144 -20.54 13.33 1.78
N ARG A 145 -20.29 14.19 0.78
CA ARG A 145 -21.32 14.62 -0.17
C ARG A 145 -21.78 13.48 -1.09
N LYS A 146 -20.86 12.60 -1.51
CA LYS A 146 -21.18 11.45 -2.36
C LYS A 146 -21.97 10.39 -1.60
N ASP A 147 -21.59 10.10 -0.36
CA ASP A 147 -22.31 9.15 0.50
C ASP A 147 -23.73 9.63 0.85
N GLY A 148 -23.90 10.94 1.08
CA GLY A 148 -25.21 11.54 1.30
C GLY A 148 -26.13 11.51 0.07
N GLN A 149 -25.57 11.48 -1.14
CA GLN A 149 -26.33 11.37 -2.40
C GLN A 149 -26.78 9.93 -2.68
N THR A 150 -26.01 8.91 -2.28
CA THR A 150 -26.37 7.49 -2.44
C THR A 150 -27.38 7.00 -1.41
N GLY A 151 -27.49 7.63 -0.23
CA GLY A 151 -28.44 7.27 0.83
C GLY A 151 -29.87 7.82 0.69
N SER A 152 -30.23 8.46 -0.42
CA SER A 152 -31.54 9.13 -0.62
C SER A 152 -32.49 8.43 -1.61
N ASN A 153 -32.32 7.13 -1.88
CA ASN A 153 -33.22 6.33 -2.75
C ASN A 153 -33.99 5.26 -1.96
#